data_AF-A0A2V7X2R0-F1
#
_entry.id   AF-A0A2V7X2R0-F1
#
_cell.length_a   1.000
_cell.length_b   1.000
_cell.length_c   1.000
_cell.angle_alpha   90.00
_cell.angle_beta   90.00
_cell.angle_gamma   90.00
#
_symmetry.space_group_name_H-M   'P 1'
#
loop_
_entity.id
_entity.type
_entity.pdbx_description
1 polymer ?
#
loop_
_entity_poly.entity_id
_entity_poly.type
_entity_poly.pdbx_seq_one_letter_code
_entity_poly.pdbx_strand_id
1 'polypeptide(L)' 'SPHRLARSLTSGEVRRLRDRLHDVIRRAVAAGADSDRFPPSWLFHTRWGRRAGSVTARAEAIVHETIGGRTTAWVPTRQS' A
#
# COMPACT_ATOMS: atom_id res chain seq x y z
N SER A 1 -6.41 2.27 8.34
CA SER A 1 -6.00 0.86 8.47
C SER A 1 -6.66 -0.06 7.45
N PRO A 2 -5.97 -1.13 6.96
CA PRO A 2 -6.60 -2.20 6.17
C PRO A 2 -7.65 -3.00 6.93
N HIS A 3 -7.66 -2.94 8.27
CA HIS A 3 -8.71 -3.55 9.11
C HIS A 3 -10.00 -2.72 9.16
N ARG A 4 -9.92 -1.44 8.79
CA ARG A 4 -11.02 -0.50 8.98
C ARG A 4 -12.15 -0.79 8.00
N LEU A 5 -13.37 -0.86 8.52
CA LEU A 5 -14.56 -1.11 7.71
C LEU A 5 -14.78 0.03 6.70
N ALA A 6 -15.03 -0.32 5.44
CA ALA A 6 -15.22 0.66 4.37
C ALA A 6 -16.34 1.67 4.68
N ARG A 7 -17.45 1.22 5.29
CA ARG A 7 -18.58 2.09 5.68
C ARG A 7 -18.23 3.14 6.74
N SER A 8 -17.12 2.97 7.45
CA SER A 8 -16.68 3.91 8.48
C SER A 8 -15.85 5.06 7.93
N LEU A 9 -15.50 5.04 6.64
CA LEU A 9 -14.71 6.09 6.00
C LEU A 9 -15.56 7.35 5.81
N THR A 10 -14.99 8.50 6.14
CA THR A 10 -15.57 9.81 5.82
C THR A 10 -15.51 10.07 4.32
N SER A 11 -16.34 10.97 3.79
CA SER A 11 -16.29 11.35 2.38
C SER A 11 -14.93 11.88 1.94
N GLY A 12 -14.21 12.56 2.85
CA GLY A 12 -12.85 13.03 2.59
C GLY A 12 -11.84 11.90 2.45
N GLU A 13 -11.96 10.85 3.26
CA GLU A 13 -11.12 9.64 3.17
C GLU A 13 -11.42 8.84 1.91
N VAL A 14 -12.69 8.69 1.55
CA VAL A 14 -13.11 8.03 0.30
C VAL A 14 -12.54 8.74 -0.92
N ARG A 15 -12.62 10.09 -0.97
CA ARG A 15 -12.01 10.87 -2.05
C ARG A 15 -10.50 10.65 -2.12
N ARG A 16 -9.79 10.75 -0.99
CA ARG A 16 -8.35 10.50 -0.93
C ARG A 16 -7.99 9.10 -1.41
N LEU A 17 -8.73 8.07 -0.99
CA LEU A 17 -8.50 6.70 -1.43
C LEU A 17 -8.69 6.55 -2.94
N ARG A 18 -9.78 7.08 -3.49
CA ARG A 18 -10.07 7.06 -4.93
C ARG A 18 -8.98 7.77 -5.72
N ASP A 19 -8.56 8.95 -5.30
CA ASP A 19 -7.53 9.74 -5.99
C ASP A 19 -6.19 8.96 -6.00
N ARG A 20 -5.81 8.35 -4.87
CA ARG A 20 -4.59 7.53 -4.77
C ARG A 20 -4.66 6.25 -5.59
N LEU A 21 -5.82 5.58 -5.64
CA LEU A 21 -6.00 4.40 -6.49
C LEU A 21 -5.83 4.75 -7.97
N HIS A 22 -6.47 5.82 -8.43
CA HIS A 22 -6.35 6.31 -9.80
C HIS A 22 -4.88 6.65 -10.13
N ASP A 23 -4.21 7.33 -9.21
CA ASP A 23 -2.80 7.72 -9.33
C ASP A 23 -1.83 6.52 -9.42
N VAL A 24 -2.10 5.44 -8.70
CA VAL A 24 -1.32 4.21 -8.74
C VAL A 24 -1.55 3.49 -10.07
N ILE A 25 -2.81 3.29 -10.46
CA ILE A 25 -3.16 2.63 -11.73
C ILE A 25 -2.56 3.38 -12.92
N ARG A 26 -2.75 4.71 -12.97
CA ARG A 26 -2.22 5.54 -14.06
C ARG A 26 -0.70 5.42 -14.19
N ARG A 27 0.03 5.41 -13.07
CA ARG A 27 1.51 5.24 -13.07
C ARG A 27 1.92 3.84 -13.52
N ALA A 28 1.24 2.80 -13.04
CA ALA A 28 1.52 1.42 -13.45
C ALA A 28 1.26 1.20 -14.96
N VAL A 29 0.17 1.78 -15.49
CA VAL A 29 -0.14 1.75 -16.93
C VAL A 29 0.89 2.51 -17.74
N ALA A 30 1.29 3.72 -17.30
CA ALA A 30 2.33 4.50 -17.99
C ALA A 30 3.70 3.80 -18.00
N ALA A 31 3.98 2.98 -17.00
CA ALA A 31 5.16 2.11 -16.96
C ALA A 31 5.02 0.85 -17.84
N GLY A 32 3.86 0.60 -18.45
CA GLY A 32 3.60 -0.62 -19.21
C GLY A 32 3.54 -1.88 -18.34
N ALA A 33 3.13 -1.73 -17.07
CA ALA A 33 3.19 -2.77 -16.05
C ALA A 33 4.60 -3.35 -15.78
N ASP A 34 5.65 -2.69 -16.27
CA ASP A 34 7.03 -3.00 -15.92
C ASP A 34 7.31 -2.52 -14.49
N SER A 35 7.45 -3.48 -13.56
CA SER A 35 7.64 -3.19 -12.14
C SER A 35 8.95 -2.48 -11.85
N ASP A 36 9.99 -2.69 -12.66
CA ASP A 36 11.30 -2.06 -12.45
C ASP A 36 11.24 -0.55 -12.71
N ARG A 37 10.20 -0.10 -13.42
CA ARG A 37 9.92 1.31 -13.70
C ARG A 37 8.95 1.95 -12.70
N PHE A 38 8.45 1.20 -11.72
CA PHE A 38 7.61 1.78 -10.67
C PHE A 38 8.43 2.70 -9.76
N PRO A 39 7.83 3.78 -9.20
CA PRO A 39 8.55 4.68 -8.31
C PRO A 39 9.27 3.92 -7.19
N PRO A 40 10.56 4.20 -6.91
CA PRO A 40 11.37 3.41 -5.97
C PRO A 40 10.84 3.46 -4.54
N SER A 41 10.07 4.51 -4.21
CA SER A 41 9.45 4.66 -2.90
C SER A 41 8.16 3.84 -2.72
N TRP A 42 7.69 3.13 -3.75
CA TRP A 42 6.48 2.31 -3.64
C TRP A 42 6.71 1.11 -2.74
N LEU A 43 5.71 0.81 -1.91
CA LEU A 43 5.67 -0.37 -1.07
C LEU A 43 5.85 -1.68 -1.87
N PHE A 44 5.50 -1.67 -3.16
CA PHE A 44 5.68 -2.79 -4.08
C PHE A 44 7.08 -3.38 -4.01
N HIS A 45 8.13 -2.55 -3.95
CA HIS A 45 9.51 -3.03 -4.03
C HIS A 45 9.96 -3.77 -2.77
N THR A 46 9.41 -3.44 -1.60
CA THR A 46 9.87 -3.96 -0.32
C THR A 46 8.87 -4.86 0.40
N ARG A 47 7.65 -5.04 -0.15
CA ARG A 47 6.59 -5.85 0.49
C ARG A 47 6.71 -7.36 0.31
N TRP A 48 7.60 -7.87 -0.53
CA TRP A 48 7.61 -9.29 -0.90
C TRP A 48 8.37 -10.16 0.11
N GLY A 49 8.01 -11.46 0.16
CA GLY A 49 8.80 -12.47 0.87
C GLY A 49 8.63 -12.54 2.40
N ARG A 50 7.72 -11.78 3.02
CA ARG A 50 7.47 -11.78 4.49
C ARG A 50 8.77 -11.68 5.31
N ARG A 51 9.72 -10.88 4.84
CA ARG A 51 11.05 -10.78 5.47
C ARG A 51 10.94 -9.99 6.76
N ALA A 52 11.44 -10.55 7.86
CA ALA A 52 11.60 -9.81 9.10
C ALA A 52 12.45 -8.55 8.85
N GLY A 53 12.03 -7.41 9.41
CA GLY A 53 12.71 -6.13 9.21
C GLY A 53 12.41 -5.44 7.87
N SER A 54 11.37 -5.85 7.14
CA SER A 54 10.93 -5.12 5.93
C SER A 54 10.55 -3.69 6.28
N VAL A 55 11.09 -2.72 5.53
CA VAL A 55 10.83 -1.29 5.74
C VAL A 55 10.48 -0.57 4.44
N THR A 56 9.78 0.56 4.56
CA THR A 56 9.59 1.49 3.43
C THR A 56 10.90 2.19 3.07
N ALA A 57 10.93 2.91 1.95
CA ALA A 57 12.03 3.82 1.60
C ALA A 57 12.31 4.92 2.66
N ARG A 58 11.43 5.08 3.66
CA ARG A 58 11.58 5.99 4.80
C ARG A 58 11.93 5.27 6.11
N ALA A 59 12.38 4.02 6.03
CA ALA A 59 12.70 3.16 7.18
C ALA A 59 11.52 2.87 8.12
N GLU A 60 10.28 2.92 7.60
CA GLU A 60 9.09 2.63 8.40
C GLU A 60 8.76 1.14 8.32
N ALA A 61 8.50 0.50 9.47
CA ALA A 61 8.23 -0.94 9.54
C ALA A 61 7.01 -1.34 8.70
N ILE A 62 7.19 -2.36 7.87
CA ILE A 62 6.14 -3.04 7.12
C ILE A 62 5.74 -4.28 7.89
N VAL A 63 4.44 -4.42 8.13
CA VAL A 63 3.85 -5.58 8.77
C VAL A 63 3.10 -6.41 7.73
N HIS A 64 3.25 -7.73 7.84
CA HIS A 64 2.52 -8.72 7.05
C HIS A 64 1.52 -9.45 7.95
N GLU A 65 0.25 -9.18 7.75
CA GLU A 65 -0.84 -9.75 8.55
C GLU A 65 -1.91 -10.38 7.66
N THR A 66 -2.57 -11.41 8.17
CA THR A 66 -3.75 -11.99 7.52
C THR A 66 -4.99 -11.20 7.93
N ILE A 67 -5.60 -10.50 6.98
CA ILE A 67 -6.79 -9.66 7.19
C ILE A 67 -7.88 -10.18 6.26
N GLY A 68 -9.03 -10.58 6.81
CA GLY A 68 -10.13 -11.14 6.01
C GLY A 68 -9.71 -12.37 5.18
N GLY A 69 -8.81 -13.21 5.71
CA GLY A 69 -8.30 -14.40 5.03
C GLY A 69 -7.23 -14.13 3.96
N ARG A 70 -6.77 -12.88 3.79
CA ARG A 70 -5.74 -12.52 2.80
C ARG A 70 -4.54 -11.85 3.46
N THR A 71 -3.33 -12.26 3.06
CA THR A 71 -2.09 -11.60 3.51
C THR A 71 -2.02 -10.18 2.96
N THR A 72 -1.85 -9.22 3.86
CA THR A 72 -1.74 -7.79 3.59
C THR A 72 -0.42 -7.26 4.14
N ALA A 73 0.38 -6.63 3.29
CA ALA A 73 1.55 -5.85 3.69
C ALA A 73 1.17 -4.38 3.87
N TRP A 74 1.42 -3.80 5.03
CA TRP A 74 0.99 -2.43 5.36
C TRP A 74 1.91 -1.78 6.40
N VAL A 75 1.80 -0.47 6.59
CA VAL A 75 2.65 0.31 7.51
C VAL A 75 1.78 0.86 8.64
N PRO A 76 1.85 0.28 9.86
CA PRO A 76 0.98 0.67 10.98
C PRO A 76 1.03 2.14 11.35
N THR A 77 2.23 2.74 11.35
CA THR A 77 2.44 4.16 11.69
C THR A 77 1.83 5.13 10.69
N ARG A 78 1.43 4.67 9.50
CA ARG A 78 0.86 5.50 8.43
C ARG A 78 -0.61 5.25 8.16
N GLN A 79 -1.11 4.11 8.61
CA GLN A 79 -2.40 3.59 8.21
C GLN A 79 -3.20 3.19 9.46
N SER A 80 -3.37 4.10 10.41
CA SER A 80 -4.35 3.95 11.49
C SER A 80 -5.79 4.00 10.99
#